data_AF-A0A0C9Y0A6-F1
#
_entry.id   AF-A0A0C9Y0A6-F1
#
_cell.length_a   1.000
_cell.length_b   1.000
_cell.length_c   1.000
_cell.angle_alpha   90.00
_cell.angle_beta   90.00
_cell.angle_gamma   90.00
#
_symmetry.space_group_name_H-M   'P 1'
#
loop_
_entity.id
_entity.type
_entity.pdbx_description
1 polymer ?
#
loop_
_entity_poly.entity_id
_entity_poly.type
_entity_poly.pdbx_seq_one_letter_code
_entity_poly.pdbx_strand_id
1 'polypeptide(L)'
;MLTGTRSTPVKWRPRSNQFSPPSSPSSPPLPPRNTVSSPMQALRLQKKHPEVTQDEMFDLINRFNAIHTDTPGRIDKSSVLQALQQSGESYDQARETLKHVSVDASGKVELEDWVELNVKLRTQSKVSVLPTRAGKVTVQGSNANVSHTINEDERTEFTNHINGVIENDPDIGSRFPIPTTTMQIFDECRDGLILCKLINDSVPDTIDTRVLNIPTARKPLNAFKMTENNNIVITSAKAIGCSVVNIGPSDIAEGREHLILGLIWQIIRRGLLAQVDIKLHPELYRLC
;
A
#
# COMPACT_ATOMS: atom_id res chain seq x y z
N MET A 1 -32.42 -1.77 86.23
CA MET A 1 -33.16 -2.12 85.00
C MET A 1 -33.83 -0.86 84.48
N LEU A 2 -33.78 -0.63 83.17
CA LEU A 2 -34.35 0.50 82.42
C LEU A 2 -33.66 1.86 82.69
N THR A 3 -32.98 2.42 81.69
CA THR A 3 -33.53 3.42 80.76
C THR A 3 -32.38 3.99 79.92
N GLY A 4 -32.48 3.89 78.60
CA GLY A 4 -31.55 4.49 77.66
C GLY A 4 -31.74 6.01 77.57
N THR A 5 -30.62 6.72 77.44
CA THR A 5 -30.60 8.16 77.18
C THR A 5 -29.88 8.43 75.85
N ARG A 6 -30.63 9.11 74.97
CA ARG A 6 -30.24 9.68 73.67
C ARG A 6 -28.95 10.48 73.73
N SER A 7 -28.21 10.50 72.62
CA SER A 7 -27.42 11.67 72.17
C SER A 7 -27.24 11.63 70.65
N THR A 8 -27.42 12.79 70.04
CA THR A 8 -27.57 13.14 68.62
C THR A 8 -26.31 12.97 67.75
N PRO A 9 -26.44 12.89 66.41
CA PRO A 9 -25.32 12.59 65.51
C PRO A 9 -24.49 13.85 65.17
N VAL A 10 -23.17 13.75 65.30
CA VAL A 10 -22.21 14.79 64.87
C VAL A 10 -21.77 14.50 63.43
N LYS A 11 -21.94 15.51 62.57
CA LYS A 11 -21.43 15.60 61.19
C LYS A 11 -19.92 15.36 61.15
N TRP A 12 -19.51 14.27 60.50
CA TRP A 12 -18.11 14.07 60.11
C TRP A 12 -17.82 14.75 58.76
N ARG A 13 -16.96 15.78 58.78
CA ARG A 13 -16.20 16.20 57.59
C ARG A 13 -14.98 15.28 57.47
N PRO A 14 -14.69 14.67 56.31
CA PRO A 14 -13.43 13.97 56.13
C PRO A 14 -12.31 15.00 55.90
N ARG A 15 -11.21 14.85 56.66
CA ARG A 15 -9.94 15.52 56.41
C ARG A 15 -9.41 15.14 55.03
N SER A 16 -8.94 16.13 54.28
CA SER A 16 -8.09 15.94 53.11
C SER A 16 -6.76 15.32 53.55
N ASN A 17 -6.64 13.99 53.43
CA ASN A 17 -5.35 13.33 53.49
C ASN A 17 -4.69 13.45 52.11
N GLN A 18 -3.72 14.37 52.02
CA GLN A 18 -2.70 14.33 50.97
C GLN A 18 -1.91 13.04 51.15
N PHE A 19 -2.10 12.08 50.25
CA PHE A 19 -1.19 10.97 50.05
C PHE A 19 -0.83 10.97 48.56
N SER A 20 0.31 11.59 48.23
CA SER A 20 0.94 11.41 46.93
C SER A 20 1.53 9.99 46.87
N PRO A 21 1.34 9.21 45.80
CA PRO A 21 2.01 7.93 45.64
C PRO A 21 3.52 8.15 45.45
N PRO A 22 4.37 7.20 45.89
CA PRO A 22 5.82 7.32 45.73
C PRO A 22 6.18 7.32 44.24
N SER A 23 6.94 8.33 43.83
CA SER A 23 7.56 8.46 42.52
C SER A 23 8.35 7.19 42.19
N SER A 24 7.94 6.50 41.14
CA SER A 24 8.67 5.38 40.56
C SER A 24 10.11 5.82 40.24
N PRO A 25 11.14 5.03 40.56
CA PRO A 25 12.49 5.36 40.15
C PRO A 25 12.52 5.41 38.62
N SER A 26 12.92 6.56 38.09
CA SER A 26 13.17 6.77 36.66
C SER A 26 14.08 5.65 36.16
N SER A 27 13.54 4.79 35.30
CA SER A 27 14.35 3.83 34.54
C SER A 27 15.50 4.60 33.87
N PRO A 28 16.75 4.12 33.96
CA PRO A 28 17.83 4.74 33.21
C PRO A 28 17.43 4.78 31.73
N PRO A 29 17.83 5.83 30.98
CA PRO A 29 17.58 5.86 29.55
C PRO A 29 18.13 4.56 28.97
N LEU A 30 17.28 3.81 28.28
CA LEU A 30 17.71 2.66 27.49
C LEU A 30 18.88 3.16 26.63
N PRO A 31 20.02 2.43 26.60
CA PRO A 31 21.10 2.80 25.70
C PRO A 31 20.51 2.94 24.29
N PRO A 32 21.02 3.87 23.45
CA PRO A 32 20.60 3.93 22.06
C PRO A 32 20.68 2.51 21.53
N ARG A 33 19.54 1.99 21.07
CA ARG A 33 19.40 0.62 20.59
C ARG A 33 20.45 0.48 19.51
N ASN A 34 21.57 -0.17 19.84
CA ASN A 34 22.74 -0.24 18.97
C ASN A 34 22.27 -0.66 17.58
N THR A 35 22.22 0.32 16.68
CA THR A 35 22.05 0.12 15.25
C THR A 35 23.28 -0.65 14.83
N VAL A 36 23.14 -1.95 14.65
CA VAL A 36 24.20 -2.75 14.05
C VAL A 36 24.17 -2.44 12.55
N SER A 37 24.67 -1.27 12.17
CA SER A 37 25.40 -1.12 10.92
C SER A 37 26.86 -1.11 11.31
N SER A 38 27.47 -2.29 11.35
CA SER A 38 28.90 -2.40 11.59
C SER A 38 29.62 -1.51 10.57
N PRO A 39 30.66 -0.74 10.95
CA PRO A 39 31.55 -0.08 9.99
C PRO A 39 32.04 -1.03 8.89
N MET A 40 32.10 -2.34 9.18
CA MET A 40 32.41 -3.38 8.18
C MET A 40 31.31 -3.60 7.14
N GLN A 41 30.03 -3.42 7.47
CA GLN A 41 28.93 -3.52 6.49
C GLN A 41 28.93 -2.32 5.55
N ALA A 42 29.08 -1.09 6.09
CA ALA A 42 29.24 0.11 5.27
C ALA A 42 30.45 0.00 4.33
N LEU A 43 31.58 -0.51 4.83
CA LEU A 43 32.78 -0.74 4.02
C LEU A 43 32.60 -1.84 2.96
N ARG A 44 31.82 -2.90 3.25
CA ARG A 44 31.47 -3.94 2.26
C ARG A 44 30.56 -3.42 1.16
N LEU A 45 29.54 -2.64 1.53
CA LEU A 45 28.62 -1.99 0.59
C LEU A 45 29.35 -0.96 -0.29
N GLN A 46 30.27 -0.18 0.30
CA GLN A 46 31.11 0.75 -0.46
C GLN A 46 32.03 0.03 -1.45
N LYS A 47 32.59 -1.14 -1.09
CA LYS A 47 33.35 -1.96 -2.04
C LYS A 47 32.50 -2.49 -3.20
N LYS A 48 31.21 -2.74 -2.99
CA LYS A 48 30.27 -3.14 -4.05
C LYS A 48 29.83 -1.95 -4.91
N HIS A 49 29.72 -0.76 -4.32
CA HIS A 49 29.29 0.48 -4.99
C HIS A 49 30.33 1.59 -4.82
N PRO A 50 31.43 1.56 -5.59
CA PRO A 50 32.50 2.55 -5.47
C PRO A 50 32.07 3.97 -5.89
N GLU A 51 30.94 4.11 -6.61
CA GLU A 51 30.33 5.40 -6.96
C GLU A 51 29.61 6.14 -5.80
N VAL A 52 29.58 5.55 -4.59
CA VAL A 52 28.99 6.17 -3.39
C VAL A 52 30.10 6.49 -2.40
N THR A 53 30.16 7.75 -1.98
CA THR A 53 31.12 8.19 -0.95
C THR A 53 30.78 7.59 0.42
N GLN A 54 31.75 7.59 1.33
CA GLN A 54 31.55 6.99 2.66
C GLN A 54 30.45 7.73 3.44
N ASP A 55 30.41 9.06 3.36
CA ASP A 55 29.39 9.89 4.03
C ASP A 55 28.00 9.64 3.43
N GLU A 56 27.88 9.58 2.10
CA GLU A 56 26.62 9.23 1.43
C GLU A 56 26.14 7.82 1.82
N MET A 57 27.06 6.86 1.97
CA MET A 57 26.72 5.50 2.41
C MET A 57 26.16 5.50 3.84
N PHE A 58 26.76 6.26 4.75
CA PHE A 58 26.24 6.41 6.11
C PHE A 58 24.87 7.09 6.13
N ASP A 59 24.65 8.10 5.29
CA ASP A 59 23.35 8.75 5.15
C ASP A 59 22.28 7.78 4.64
N LEU A 60 22.60 6.95 3.65
CA LEU A 60 21.68 5.92 3.14
C LEU A 60 21.33 4.88 4.21
N ILE A 61 22.31 4.46 5.00
CA ILE A 61 22.12 3.53 6.13
C ILE A 61 21.26 4.17 7.22
N ASN A 62 21.51 5.43 7.56
CA ASN A 62 20.72 6.16 8.56
C ASN A 62 19.26 6.31 8.11
N ARG A 63 19.02 6.62 6.83
CA ARG A 63 17.68 6.68 6.25
C ARG A 63 16.98 5.33 6.28
N PHE A 64 17.68 4.25 5.92
CA PHE A 64 17.14 2.89 5.99
C PHE A 64 16.71 2.52 7.42
N ASN A 65 17.56 2.85 8.41
CA ASN A 65 17.27 2.58 9.83
C ASN A 65 16.17 3.48 10.41
N ALA A 66 15.90 4.64 9.81
CA ALA A 66 14.85 5.55 10.24
C ALA A 66 13.44 5.10 9.81
N ILE A 67 13.33 4.20 8.81
CA ILE A 67 12.04 3.67 8.37
C ILE A 67 11.53 2.69 9.42
N HIS A 68 10.32 2.94 9.93
CA HIS A 68 9.67 2.07 10.91
C HIS A 68 9.33 0.71 10.28
N THR A 69 9.82 -0.37 10.88
CA THR A 69 9.48 -1.74 10.48
C THR A 69 9.24 -2.65 11.69
N ASP A 70 8.37 -3.64 11.50
CA ASP A 70 8.11 -4.69 12.50
C ASP A 70 9.29 -5.67 12.62
N THR A 71 10.03 -5.87 11.52
CA THR A 71 11.23 -6.71 11.45
C THR A 71 12.48 -5.86 11.18
N PRO A 72 13.42 -5.74 12.13
CA PRO A 72 14.63 -4.96 11.93
C PRO A 72 15.44 -5.51 10.76
N GLY A 73 15.82 -4.64 9.82
CA GLY A 73 16.60 -5.00 8.63
C GLY A 73 15.80 -5.42 7.40
N ARG A 74 14.46 -5.54 7.49
CA ARG A 74 13.58 -5.87 6.37
C ARG A 74 12.42 -4.89 6.27
N ILE A 75 12.36 -4.17 5.15
CA ILE A 75 11.37 -3.12 4.89
C ILE A 75 10.38 -3.57 3.81
N ASP A 76 9.11 -3.26 3.99
CA ASP A 76 8.10 -3.53 2.96
C ASP A 76 8.23 -2.55 1.79
N LYS A 77 7.93 -3.02 0.56
CA LYS A 77 8.12 -2.23 -0.67
C LYS A 77 7.36 -0.90 -0.64
N SER A 78 6.15 -0.90 -0.11
CA SER A 78 5.33 0.32 0.05
C SER A 78 6.02 1.36 0.93
N SER A 79 6.59 0.95 2.07
CA SER A 79 7.32 1.85 2.97
C SER A 79 8.61 2.40 2.33
N VAL A 80 9.30 1.60 1.52
CA VAL A 80 10.47 2.04 0.73
C VAL A 80 10.09 3.12 -0.26
N LEU A 81 9.01 2.92 -1.03
CA LEU A 81 8.54 3.90 -2.02
C LEU A 81 8.08 5.20 -1.35
N GLN A 82 7.39 5.10 -0.21
CA GLN A 82 7.00 6.27 0.59
C GLN A 82 8.21 7.04 1.14
N ALA A 83 9.24 6.33 1.63
CA ALA A 83 10.46 6.96 2.13
C ALA A 83 11.22 7.68 1.00
N LEU A 84 11.27 7.10 -0.20
CA LEU A 84 11.88 7.73 -1.37
C LEU A 84 11.10 8.97 -1.82
N GLN A 85 9.77 8.89 -1.82
CA GLN A 85 8.92 10.04 -2.13
C GLN A 85 9.11 11.19 -1.12
N GLN A 86 9.25 10.90 0.17
CA GLN A 86 9.58 11.91 1.19
C GLN A 86 10.97 12.53 0.98
N SER A 87 11.91 11.78 0.39
CA SER A 87 13.24 12.28 0.05
C SER A 87 13.29 13.13 -1.23
N GLY A 88 12.15 13.29 -1.91
CA GLY A 88 12.01 14.11 -3.13
C GLY A 88 12.16 13.34 -4.44
N GLU A 89 12.29 12.01 -4.39
CA GLU A 89 12.36 11.17 -5.58
C GLU A 89 10.95 10.89 -6.16
N SER A 90 10.85 10.69 -7.47
CA SER A 90 9.58 10.35 -8.11
C SER A 90 9.14 8.93 -7.74
N TYR A 91 7.90 8.78 -7.24
CA TYR A 91 7.33 7.47 -6.88
C TYR A 91 7.40 6.48 -8.05
N ASP A 92 7.08 6.94 -9.27
CA ASP A 92 7.03 6.08 -10.46
C ASP A 92 8.43 5.63 -10.89
N GLN A 93 9.43 6.51 -10.79
CA GLN A 93 10.83 6.14 -11.06
C GLN A 93 11.33 5.14 -10.03
N ALA A 94 11.13 5.41 -8.74
CA ALA A 94 11.49 4.50 -7.65
C ALA A 94 10.86 3.12 -7.82
N ARG A 95 9.59 3.07 -8.21
CA ARG A 95 8.84 1.83 -8.45
C ARG A 95 9.37 1.05 -9.65
N GLU A 96 9.70 1.73 -10.74
CA GLU A 96 10.29 1.06 -11.92
C GLU A 96 11.70 0.56 -11.61
N THR A 97 12.55 1.37 -10.97
CA THR A 97 13.89 0.96 -10.56
C THR A 97 13.85 -0.24 -9.62
N LEU A 98 12.87 -0.30 -8.71
CA LEU A 98 12.67 -1.42 -7.79
C LEU A 98 12.35 -2.75 -8.50
N LYS A 99 11.75 -2.73 -9.70
CA LYS A 99 11.56 -3.95 -10.51
C LYS A 99 12.89 -4.55 -10.99
N HIS A 100 13.92 -3.71 -11.13
CA HIS A 100 15.26 -4.12 -11.55
C HIS A 100 16.22 -4.40 -10.39
N VAL A 101 15.76 -4.31 -9.14
CA VAL A 101 16.53 -4.69 -7.96
C VAL A 101 16.05 -6.06 -7.49
N SER A 102 16.97 -7.00 -7.31
CA SER A 102 16.66 -8.37 -6.94
C SER A 102 16.35 -8.47 -5.44
N VAL A 103 15.10 -8.20 -5.08
CA VAL A 103 14.60 -8.46 -3.73
C VAL A 103 14.55 -9.97 -3.46
N ASP A 104 14.86 -10.37 -2.23
CA ASP A 104 14.87 -11.77 -1.84
C ASP A 104 13.47 -12.43 -1.92
N ALA A 105 13.41 -13.75 -1.74
CA ALA A 105 12.15 -14.51 -1.82
C ALA A 105 11.08 -14.07 -0.80
N SER A 106 11.43 -13.23 0.19
CA SER A 106 10.46 -12.67 1.14
C SER A 106 9.69 -11.48 0.56
N GLY A 107 10.16 -10.89 -0.55
CA GLY A 107 9.57 -9.70 -1.15
C GLY A 107 9.80 -8.42 -0.33
N LYS A 108 10.62 -8.48 0.73
CA LYS A 108 11.02 -7.34 1.56
C LYS A 108 12.39 -6.83 1.11
N VAL A 109 12.58 -5.52 1.19
CA VAL A 109 13.81 -4.81 0.81
C VAL A 109 14.78 -4.83 1.98
N GLU A 110 15.98 -5.36 1.75
CA GLU A 110 17.09 -5.33 2.71
C GLU A 110 18.00 -4.11 2.48
N LEU A 111 18.98 -3.91 3.37
CA LEU A 111 19.89 -2.77 3.28
C LEU A 111 20.70 -2.77 1.96
N GLU A 112 21.10 -3.93 1.47
CA GLU A 112 21.83 -4.04 0.20
C GLU A 112 20.94 -3.59 -0.97
N ASP A 113 19.69 -4.08 -1.02
CA ASP A 113 18.70 -3.71 -2.04
C ASP A 113 18.37 -2.22 -2.00
N TRP A 114 18.25 -1.63 -0.81
CA TRP A 114 18.00 -0.20 -0.61
C TRP A 114 19.14 0.66 -1.16
N VAL A 115 20.39 0.26 -0.91
CA VAL A 115 21.56 0.97 -1.44
C VAL A 115 21.61 0.85 -2.96
N GLU A 116 21.40 -0.35 -3.51
CA GLU A 116 21.37 -0.57 -4.96
C GLU A 116 20.27 0.26 -5.64
N LEU A 117 19.08 0.33 -5.05
CA LEU A 117 17.95 1.14 -5.53
C LEU A 117 18.32 2.63 -5.61
N ASN A 118 18.89 3.18 -4.54
CA ASN A 118 19.27 4.60 -4.49
C ASN A 118 20.42 4.93 -5.45
N VAL A 119 21.36 4.00 -5.66
CA VAL A 119 22.44 4.15 -6.64
C VAL A 119 21.90 4.13 -8.07
N LYS A 120 21.02 3.19 -8.39
CA LYS A 120 20.38 3.10 -9.71
C LYS A 120 19.52 4.32 -9.99
N LEU A 121 18.76 4.81 -9.00
CA LEU A 121 18.00 6.05 -9.11
C LEU A 121 18.92 7.23 -9.43
N ARG A 122 19.98 7.49 -8.64
CA ARG A 122 20.97 8.55 -8.94
C ARG A 122 21.56 8.46 -10.35
N THR A 123 21.82 7.25 -10.82
CA THR A 123 22.38 7.02 -12.16
C THR A 123 21.33 7.32 -13.25
N GLN A 124 20.07 6.90 -13.05
CA GLN A 124 18.97 7.19 -13.96
C GLN A 124 18.58 8.68 -13.97
N SER A 125 18.61 9.38 -12.83
CA SER A 125 18.36 10.82 -12.74
C SER A 125 19.39 11.63 -13.53
N LYS A 126 20.64 11.17 -13.60
CA LYS A 126 21.70 11.77 -14.43
C LYS A 126 21.52 11.52 -15.93
N VAL A 127 20.81 10.46 -16.32
CA VAL A 127 20.56 10.07 -17.72
C VAL A 127 19.22 10.64 -18.25
N SER A 128 18.24 10.90 -17.38
CA SER A 128 16.88 11.32 -17.74
C SER A 128 16.71 12.80 -18.12
N VAL A 129 17.76 13.53 -18.49
CA VAL A 129 17.67 14.94 -18.97
C VAL A 129 17.17 15.03 -20.42
N LEU A 130 16.50 14.00 -20.95
CA LEU A 130 15.84 14.02 -22.25
C LEU A 130 14.32 14.12 -22.05
N PRO A 131 13.63 15.04 -22.75
CA PRO A 131 12.24 15.35 -22.47
C PRO A 131 11.33 14.18 -22.88
N THR A 132 10.72 13.52 -21.89
CA THR A 132 9.57 12.65 -22.12
C THR A 132 8.42 13.49 -22.64
N ARG A 133 7.92 13.17 -23.83
CA ARG A 133 6.71 13.81 -24.40
C ARG A 133 5.54 13.56 -23.44
N ALA A 134 4.90 14.64 -23.01
CA ALA A 134 3.79 14.66 -22.07
C ALA A 134 2.66 13.69 -22.47
N GLY A 135 2.13 12.94 -21.48
CA GLY A 135 0.87 12.19 -21.58
C GLY A 135 0.98 10.68 -21.86
N LYS A 136 2.19 10.10 -21.91
CA LYS A 136 2.38 8.70 -22.33
C LYS A 136 3.42 7.97 -21.47
N VAL A 137 2.98 7.37 -20.36
CA VAL A 137 3.84 6.48 -19.54
C VAL A 137 4.04 5.16 -20.28
N THR A 138 5.29 4.86 -20.65
CA THR A 138 5.65 3.59 -21.28
C THR A 138 6.15 2.62 -20.22
N VAL A 139 5.42 1.54 -19.99
CA VAL A 139 5.76 0.50 -19.02
C VAL A 139 6.45 -0.64 -19.76
N GLN A 140 7.61 -1.06 -19.26
CA GLN A 140 8.32 -2.21 -19.82
C GLN A 140 7.60 -3.50 -19.38
N GLY A 141 7.11 -4.27 -20.35
CA GLY A 141 6.50 -5.57 -20.09
C GLY A 141 7.53 -6.61 -19.65
N SER A 142 7.05 -7.71 -19.07
CA SER A 142 7.89 -8.83 -18.58
C SER A 142 8.77 -9.49 -19.65
N ASN A 143 8.50 -9.22 -20.94
CA ASN A 143 9.36 -9.58 -22.06
C ASN A 143 10.01 -8.32 -22.64
N ALA A 144 11.33 -8.35 -22.85
CA ALA A 144 12.16 -7.22 -23.29
C ALA A 144 11.69 -6.51 -24.59
N ASN A 145 10.75 -7.09 -25.34
CA ASN A 145 10.27 -6.57 -26.63
C ASN A 145 8.83 -6.01 -26.60
N VAL A 146 8.12 -6.02 -25.47
CA VAL A 146 6.74 -5.51 -25.40
C VAL A 146 6.65 -4.34 -24.42
N SER A 147 6.45 -3.13 -24.94
CA SER A 147 6.15 -1.95 -24.14
C SER A 147 4.65 -1.66 -24.15
N HIS A 148 4.05 -1.59 -22.97
CA HIS A 148 2.64 -1.21 -22.84
C HIS A 148 2.57 0.27 -22.50
N THR A 149 1.95 1.05 -23.37
CA THR A 149 1.60 2.42 -23.03
C THR A 149 0.39 2.42 -22.12
N ILE A 150 0.49 3.11 -20.99
CA ILE A 150 -0.66 3.45 -20.17
C ILE A 150 -1.08 4.88 -20.50
N ASN A 151 -2.36 5.05 -20.80
CA ASN A 151 -2.96 6.36 -20.99
C ASN A 151 -3.13 7.03 -19.62
N GLU A 152 -2.47 8.18 -19.43
CA GLU A 152 -2.47 8.90 -18.14
C GLU A 152 -3.87 9.39 -17.76
N ASP A 153 -4.68 9.77 -18.76
CA ASP A 153 -6.04 10.24 -18.56
C ASP A 153 -6.94 9.10 -18.03
N GLU A 154 -6.87 7.92 -18.66
CA GLU A 154 -7.62 6.73 -18.22
C GLU A 154 -7.23 6.34 -16.79
N ARG A 155 -5.94 6.30 -16.48
CA ARG A 155 -5.45 6.00 -15.13
C ARG A 155 -6.03 7.00 -14.12
N THR A 156 -5.97 8.29 -14.44
CA THR A 156 -6.43 9.37 -13.55
C THR A 156 -7.93 9.21 -13.26
N GLU A 157 -8.74 9.00 -14.31
CA GLU A 157 -10.19 8.86 -14.16
C GLU A 157 -10.59 7.56 -13.46
N PHE A 158 -9.93 6.44 -13.75
CA PHE A 158 -10.19 5.19 -13.04
C PHE A 158 -9.80 5.29 -11.57
N THR A 159 -8.69 5.98 -11.26
CA THR A 159 -8.28 6.21 -9.86
C THR A 159 -9.28 7.12 -9.14
N ASN A 160 -9.78 8.16 -9.79
CA ASN A 160 -10.85 9.01 -9.25
C ASN A 160 -12.12 8.21 -8.97
N HIS A 161 -12.54 7.36 -9.89
CA HIS A 161 -13.71 6.51 -9.72
C HIS A 161 -13.53 5.53 -8.55
N ILE A 162 -12.38 4.86 -8.47
CA ILE A 162 -12.04 3.96 -7.36
C ILE A 162 -12.02 4.70 -6.02
N ASN A 163 -11.44 5.91 -5.96
CA ASN A 163 -11.47 6.74 -4.76
C ASN A 163 -12.90 7.00 -4.27
N GLY A 164 -13.84 7.24 -5.18
CA GLY A 164 -15.26 7.37 -4.84
C GLY A 164 -15.88 6.09 -4.26
N VAL A 165 -15.47 4.90 -4.75
CA VAL A 165 -15.95 3.61 -4.25
C VAL A 165 -15.39 3.29 -2.85
N ILE A 166 -14.15 3.68 -2.56
CA ILE A 166 -13.44 3.29 -1.32
C ILE A 166 -13.52 4.32 -0.18
N GLU A 167 -13.97 5.56 -0.45
CA GLU A 167 -13.95 6.69 0.51
C GLU A 167 -14.54 6.37 1.89
N ASN A 168 -15.62 5.59 1.93
CA ASN A 168 -16.33 5.23 3.15
C ASN A 168 -16.30 3.72 3.45
N ASP A 169 -15.37 2.97 2.84
CA ASP A 169 -15.30 1.53 3.05
C ASP A 169 -14.67 1.18 4.41
N PRO A 170 -15.31 0.35 5.24
CA PRO A 170 -14.82 0.02 6.58
C PRO A 170 -13.53 -0.82 6.57
N ASP A 171 -13.26 -1.55 5.50
CA ASP A 171 -12.16 -2.51 5.42
C ASP A 171 -10.91 -1.91 4.76
N ILE A 172 -11.11 -1.05 3.76
CA ILE A 172 -10.01 -0.46 2.96
C ILE A 172 -9.99 1.08 2.94
N GLY A 173 -10.85 1.74 3.71
CA GLY A 173 -10.89 3.21 3.79
C GLY A 173 -9.58 3.85 4.25
N SER A 174 -8.69 3.11 4.94
CA SER A 174 -7.35 3.61 5.29
C SER A 174 -6.43 3.87 4.09
N ARG A 175 -6.78 3.35 2.90
CA ARG A 175 -6.05 3.57 1.65
C ARG A 175 -6.53 4.80 0.89
N PHE A 176 -7.68 5.34 1.28
CA PHE A 176 -8.20 6.57 0.71
C PHE A 176 -7.45 7.78 1.29
N PRO A 177 -7.12 8.81 0.47
CA PRO A 177 -7.23 8.85 -0.99
C PRO A 177 -5.98 8.28 -1.69
N ILE A 178 -6.19 7.51 -2.76
CA ILE A 178 -5.11 7.06 -3.64
C ILE A 178 -4.72 8.22 -4.57
N PRO A 179 -3.44 8.59 -4.67
CA PRO A 179 -3.00 9.64 -5.58
C PRO A 179 -3.27 9.25 -7.05
N THR A 180 -3.88 10.17 -7.80
CA THR A 180 -4.30 9.94 -9.19
C THR A 180 -3.18 10.18 -10.20
N THR A 181 -2.13 10.89 -9.78
CA THR A 181 -0.97 11.24 -10.59
C THR A 181 0.12 10.19 -10.59
N THR A 182 0.08 9.22 -9.66
CA THR A 182 1.09 8.17 -9.52
C THR A 182 0.55 6.80 -9.92
N MET A 183 1.45 5.83 -10.09
CA MET A 183 1.11 4.43 -10.36
C MET A 183 0.76 3.64 -9.09
N GLN A 184 0.52 4.32 -7.97
CA GLN A 184 0.23 3.68 -6.67
C GLN A 184 -1.02 2.79 -6.73
N ILE A 185 -2.02 3.15 -7.55
CA ILE A 185 -3.24 2.36 -7.73
C ILE A 185 -2.97 0.89 -8.06
N PHE A 186 -1.90 0.59 -8.83
CA PHE A 186 -1.56 -0.77 -9.20
C PHE A 186 -0.97 -1.57 -8.05
N ASP A 187 -0.27 -0.91 -7.13
CA ASP A 187 0.26 -1.55 -5.92
C ASP A 187 -0.83 -1.81 -4.89
N GLU A 188 -1.78 -0.88 -4.76
CA GLU A 188 -2.94 -1.04 -3.88
C GLU A 188 -3.91 -2.12 -4.35
N CYS A 189 -3.91 -2.46 -5.64
CA CYS A 189 -4.73 -3.54 -6.22
C CYS A 189 -4.14 -4.95 -6.01
N ARG A 190 -2.88 -5.09 -5.56
CA ARG A 190 -2.17 -6.39 -5.55
C ARG A 190 -2.81 -7.45 -4.65
N ASP A 191 -3.53 -7.03 -3.61
CA ASP A 191 -4.20 -7.92 -2.67
C ASP A 191 -5.67 -8.23 -3.04
N GLY A 192 -6.13 -7.67 -4.16
CA GLY A 192 -7.45 -7.94 -4.74
C GLY A 192 -8.61 -7.25 -4.03
N LEU A 193 -8.41 -6.56 -2.90
CA LEU A 193 -9.52 -6.01 -2.12
C LEU A 193 -10.22 -4.86 -2.85
N ILE A 194 -9.44 -3.92 -3.41
CA ILE A 194 -9.98 -2.81 -4.21
C ILE A 194 -10.80 -3.35 -5.39
N LEU A 195 -10.27 -4.36 -6.10
CA LEU A 195 -10.95 -4.96 -7.24
C LEU A 195 -12.24 -5.67 -6.83
N CYS A 196 -12.25 -6.37 -5.69
CA CYS A 196 -13.49 -6.98 -5.16
C CYS A 196 -14.55 -5.93 -4.84
N LYS A 197 -14.17 -4.82 -4.20
CA LYS A 197 -15.11 -3.73 -3.87
C LYS A 197 -15.64 -3.05 -5.13
N LEU A 198 -14.78 -2.83 -6.12
CA LEU A 198 -15.16 -2.30 -7.43
C LEU A 198 -16.14 -3.21 -8.19
N ILE A 199 -15.98 -4.54 -8.09
CA ILE A 199 -16.93 -5.51 -8.66
C ILE A 199 -18.30 -5.37 -8.00
N ASN A 200 -18.36 -5.26 -6.67
CA ASN A 200 -19.63 -5.09 -5.95
C ASN A 200 -20.29 -3.73 -6.20
N ASP A 201 -19.51 -2.68 -6.44
CA ASP A 201 -20.05 -1.39 -6.86
C ASP A 201 -20.70 -1.47 -8.25
N SER A 202 -20.00 -2.13 -9.19
CA SER A 202 -20.52 -2.32 -10.56
C SER A 202 -21.71 -3.28 -10.63
N VAL A 203 -21.69 -4.36 -9.86
CA VAL A 203 -22.75 -5.35 -9.77
C VAL A 203 -22.94 -5.75 -8.30
N PRO A 204 -23.93 -5.17 -7.60
CA PRO A 204 -24.20 -5.47 -6.20
C PRO A 204 -24.38 -6.96 -5.93
N ASP A 205 -24.02 -7.39 -4.71
CA ASP A 205 -24.14 -8.76 -4.22
C ASP A 205 -23.39 -9.84 -5.02
N THR A 206 -22.41 -9.45 -5.85
CA THR A 206 -21.57 -10.41 -6.60
C THR A 206 -20.60 -11.16 -5.70
N ILE A 207 -19.99 -10.45 -4.73
CA ILE A 207 -18.97 -10.97 -3.81
C ILE A 207 -19.46 -10.79 -2.39
N ASP A 208 -19.53 -11.90 -1.65
CA ASP A 208 -19.71 -11.85 -0.20
C ASP A 208 -18.41 -11.36 0.45
N THR A 209 -18.41 -10.16 1.01
CA THR A 209 -17.20 -9.57 1.62
C THR A 209 -16.67 -10.38 2.79
N ARG A 210 -17.48 -11.25 3.40
CA ARG A 210 -17.07 -12.14 4.50
C ARG A 210 -16.09 -13.23 4.06
N VAL A 211 -16.04 -13.56 2.77
CA VAL A 211 -15.07 -14.53 2.25
C VAL A 211 -13.71 -13.91 1.95
N LEU A 212 -13.61 -12.58 2.00
CA LEU A 212 -12.37 -11.86 1.71
C LEU A 212 -11.42 -11.90 2.91
N ASN A 213 -10.14 -12.10 2.63
CA ASN A 213 -9.10 -11.91 3.62
C ASN A 213 -8.81 -10.41 3.79
N ILE A 214 -9.24 -9.82 4.89
CA ILE A 214 -9.02 -8.41 5.22
C ILE A 214 -7.79 -8.28 6.13
N PRO A 215 -6.85 -7.33 5.86
CA PRO A 215 -5.72 -7.10 6.73
C PRO A 215 -6.18 -6.47 8.04
N THR A 216 -5.58 -6.89 9.15
CA THR A 216 -5.82 -6.24 10.46
C THR A 216 -4.55 -5.51 10.87
N ALA A 217 -4.65 -4.45 11.68
CA ALA A 217 -3.50 -3.68 12.18
C ALA A 217 -2.40 -4.53 12.87
N ARG A 218 -2.73 -5.74 13.31
CA ARG A 218 -1.78 -6.69 13.93
C ARG A 218 -1.30 -7.80 12.99
N LYS A 219 -1.91 -7.95 11.82
CA LYS A 219 -1.67 -9.06 10.91
C LYS A 219 -1.77 -8.57 9.46
N PRO A 220 -0.63 -8.25 8.82
CA PRO A 220 -0.62 -7.94 7.40
C PRO A 220 -1.03 -9.17 6.59
N LEU A 221 -1.52 -8.91 5.38
CA LEU A 221 -1.90 -9.96 4.43
C LEU A 221 -0.67 -10.75 4.00
N ASN A 222 -0.74 -12.07 4.14
CA ASN A 222 0.29 -12.97 3.61
C ASN A 222 0.05 -13.21 2.11
N ALA A 223 1.11 -13.49 1.36
CA ALA A 223 1.05 -13.74 -0.09
C ALA A 223 0.01 -14.82 -0.47
N PHE A 224 -0.13 -15.87 0.35
CA PHE A 224 -1.16 -16.89 0.14
C PHE A 224 -2.59 -16.34 0.21
N LYS A 225 -2.88 -15.51 1.22
CA LYS A 225 -4.19 -14.87 1.41
C LYS A 225 -4.49 -13.84 0.32
N MET A 226 -3.46 -13.13 -0.15
CA MET A 226 -3.59 -12.25 -1.32
C MET A 226 -3.97 -13.05 -2.56
N THR A 227 -3.34 -14.21 -2.78
CA THR A 227 -3.68 -15.10 -3.89
C THR A 227 -5.10 -15.65 -3.77
N GLU A 228 -5.59 -15.98 -2.56
CA GLU A 228 -6.99 -16.36 -2.35
C GLU A 228 -7.95 -15.23 -2.74
N ASN A 229 -7.69 -14.00 -2.32
CA ASN A 229 -8.48 -12.84 -2.72
C ASN A 229 -8.44 -12.63 -4.24
N ASN A 230 -7.26 -12.73 -4.86
CA ASN A 230 -7.09 -12.57 -6.30
C ASN A 230 -7.82 -13.66 -7.10
N ASN A 231 -7.93 -14.88 -6.56
CA ASN A 231 -8.77 -15.92 -7.16
C ASN A 231 -10.25 -15.51 -7.17
N ILE A 232 -10.75 -14.93 -6.08
CA ILE A 232 -12.12 -14.42 -5.98
C ILE A 232 -12.35 -13.31 -7.02
N VAL A 233 -11.39 -12.37 -7.17
CA VAL A 233 -11.47 -11.33 -8.19
C VAL A 233 -11.68 -11.93 -9.58
N ILE A 234 -10.87 -12.91 -9.97
CA ILE A 234 -10.93 -13.52 -11.31
C ILE A 234 -12.24 -14.27 -11.53
N THR A 235 -12.69 -15.08 -10.56
CA THR A 235 -13.93 -15.86 -10.68
C THR A 235 -15.17 -14.96 -10.71
N SER A 236 -15.21 -13.93 -9.87
CA SER A 236 -16.31 -12.97 -9.82
C SER A 236 -16.34 -12.05 -11.05
N ALA A 237 -15.19 -11.58 -11.52
CA ALA A 237 -15.10 -10.82 -12.78
C ALA A 237 -15.61 -11.66 -13.97
N LYS A 238 -15.28 -12.95 -14.02
CA LYS A 238 -15.82 -13.87 -15.03
C LYS A 238 -17.34 -14.03 -14.92
N ALA A 239 -17.87 -14.11 -13.70
CA ALA A 239 -19.31 -14.28 -13.45
C ALA A 239 -20.14 -13.06 -13.92
N ILE A 240 -19.61 -11.85 -13.78
CA ILE A 240 -20.26 -10.62 -14.28
C ILE A 240 -20.05 -10.41 -15.80
N GLY A 241 -19.31 -11.31 -16.46
CA GLY A 241 -19.10 -11.30 -17.91
C GLY A 241 -17.93 -10.45 -18.38
N CYS A 242 -16.91 -10.23 -17.54
CA CYS A 242 -15.60 -9.73 -17.99
C CYS A 242 -14.79 -10.85 -18.66
N SER A 243 -13.99 -10.49 -19.66
CA SER A 243 -13.05 -11.39 -20.31
C SER A 243 -11.73 -11.44 -19.53
N VAL A 244 -11.53 -12.53 -18.79
CA VAL A 244 -10.35 -12.77 -17.94
C VAL A 244 -9.40 -13.83 -18.53
N VAL A 245 -9.43 -14.08 -19.84
CA VAL A 245 -8.64 -15.16 -20.48
C VAL A 245 -7.13 -14.95 -20.36
N ASN A 246 -6.69 -13.69 -20.34
CA ASN A 246 -5.27 -13.31 -20.36
C ASN A 246 -4.76 -12.76 -19.01
N ILE A 247 -5.52 -12.93 -17.92
CA ILE A 247 -5.16 -12.45 -16.59
C ILE A 247 -5.47 -13.51 -15.54
N GLY A 248 -4.49 -13.82 -14.70
CA GLY A 248 -4.61 -14.72 -13.57
C GLY A 248 -4.37 -14.04 -12.22
N PRO A 249 -4.56 -14.77 -11.11
CA PRO A 249 -4.33 -14.26 -9.76
C PRO A 249 -2.88 -13.81 -9.51
N SER A 250 -1.92 -14.47 -10.17
CA SER A 250 -0.49 -14.14 -10.11
C SER A 250 -0.19 -12.80 -10.78
N ASP A 251 -0.84 -12.49 -11.91
CA ASP A 251 -0.65 -11.23 -12.61
C ASP A 251 -1.10 -10.03 -11.76
N ILE A 252 -2.18 -10.22 -10.99
CA ILE A 252 -2.68 -9.22 -10.03
C ILE A 252 -1.69 -9.07 -8.87
N ALA A 253 -1.23 -10.18 -8.28
CA ALA A 253 -0.27 -10.16 -7.17
C ALA A 253 1.08 -9.50 -7.56
N GLU A 254 1.53 -9.75 -8.79
CA GLU A 254 2.73 -9.13 -9.36
C GLU A 254 2.54 -7.62 -9.63
N GLY A 255 1.30 -7.16 -9.78
CA GLY A 255 0.98 -5.78 -10.09
C GLY A 255 1.16 -5.45 -11.58
N ARG A 256 0.76 -6.36 -12.49
CA ARG A 256 0.88 -6.14 -13.94
C ARG A 256 -0.10 -5.06 -14.42
N GLU A 257 0.43 -3.85 -14.53
CA GLU A 257 -0.35 -2.61 -14.69
C GLU A 257 -1.32 -2.64 -15.88
N HIS A 258 -0.87 -3.09 -17.06
CA HIS A 258 -1.70 -3.15 -18.26
C HIS A 258 -2.88 -4.14 -18.12
N LEU A 259 -2.67 -5.27 -17.44
CA LEU A 259 -3.71 -6.26 -17.20
C LEU A 259 -4.72 -5.78 -16.16
N ILE A 260 -4.21 -5.18 -15.07
CA ILE A 260 -5.04 -4.61 -14.00
C ILE A 260 -5.89 -3.46 -14.55
N LEU A 261 -5.29 -2.55 -15.33
CA LEU A 261 -6.02 -1.43 -15.97
C LEU A 261 -7.11 -1.95 -16.91
N GLY A 262 -6.79 -2.96 -17.74
CA GLY A 262 -7.76 -3.59 -18.62
C GLY A 262 -8.90 -4.30 -17.88
N LEU A 263 -8.64 -4.87 -16.70
CA LEU A 263 -9.66 -5.48 -15.85
C LEU A 263 -10.55 -4.41 -15.21
N ILE A 264 -9.97 -3.34 -14.64
CA ILE A 264 -10.70 -2.21 -14.04
C ILE A 264 -11.66 -1.60 -15.08
N TRP A 265 -11.16 -1.32 -16.29
CA TRP A 265 -11.98 -0.81 -17.39
C TRP A 265 -13.19 -1.71 -17.67
N GLN A 266 -12.97 -3.03 -17.76
CA GLN A 266 -14.05 -3.97 -18.04
C GLN A 266 -15.09 -3.98 -16.93
N ILE A 267 -14.68 -3.93 -15.65
CA ILE A 267 -15.60 -3.90 -14.51
C ILE A 267 -16.45 -2.63 -14.53
N ILE A 268 -15.80 -1.45 -14.63
CA ILE A 268 -16.50 -0.14 -14.68
C ILE A 268 -17.48 -0.10 -15.86
N ARG A 269 -17.04 -0.55 -17.05
CA ARG A 269 -17.89 -0.62 -18.23
C ARG A 269 -19.13 -1.48 -18.01
N ARG A 270 -19.02 -2.58 -17.25
CA ARG A 270 -20.18 -3.43 -16.91
C ARG A 270 -21.16 -2.71 -15.98
N GLY A 271 -20.67 -2.01 -14.95
CA GLY A 271 -21.52 -1.23 -14.04
C GLY A 271 -22.28 -0.12 -14.75
N LEU A 272 -21.58 0.66 -15.58
CA LEU A 272 -22.19 1.76 -16.35
C LEU A 272 -23.24 1.26 -17.35
N LEU A 273 -22.98 0.16 -18.06
CA LEU A 273 -23.93 -0.39 -19.03
C LEU A 273 -25.15 -1.05 -18.37
N ALA A 274 -25.00 -1.60 -17.16
CA ALA A 274 -26.11 -2.18 -16.41
C ALA A 274 -27.17 -1.12 -16.04
N GLN A 275 -26.76 0.12 -15.79
CA GLN A 275 -27.67 1.23 -15.50
C GLN A 275 -28.46 1.71 -16.74
N VAL A 276 -27.97 1.42 -17.94
CA VAL A 276 -28.59 1.83 -19.22
C VAL A 276 -29.38 0.67 -19.86
N ASP A 277 -29.64 -0.42 -19.12
CA ASP A 277 -30.37 -1.58 -19.65
C ASP A 277 -31.78 -1.20 -20.09
N ILE A 278 -32.18 -1.70 -21.26
CA ILE A 278 -33.47 -1.46 -21.94
C ILE A 278 -34.64 -1.93 -21.05
N LYS A 279 -34.37 -2.84 -20.11
CA LYS A 279 -35.34 -3.30 -19.10
C LYS A 279 -35.70 -2.21 -18.08
N LEU A 280 -34.77 -1.32 -17.74
CA LEU A 280 -35.02 -0.18 -16.85
C LEU A 280 -35.54 1.04 -17.62
N HIS A 281 -35.14 1.19 -18.88
CA HIS A 281 -35.58 2.27 -19.76
C HIS A 281 -36.27 1.73 -21.02
N PRO A 282 -37.54 1.31 -20.95
CA PRO A 282 -38.30 0.83 -22.11
C PRO A 282 -38.47 1.92 -23.19
N GLU A 283 -38.29 3.18 -22.82
CA GLU A 283 -38.21 4.36 -23.70
C GLU A 283 -37.20 4.16 -24.85
N LEU A 284 -36.08 3.45 -24.60
CA LEU A 284 -35.02 3.19 -25.58
C LEU A 284 -35.48 2.27 -26.73
N TYR A 285 -36.58 1.52 -26.55
CA TYR A 285 -37.15 0.67 -27.61
C TYR A 285 -37.80 1.49 -28.74
N ARG A 286 -38.15 2.76 -28.48
CA ARG A 286 -38.80 3.66 -29.47
C ARG A 286 -37.83 4.38 -30.40
N LEU A 287 -36.52 4.20 -30.22
CA LEU A 287 -35.46 4.85 -31.00
C LEU A 287 -34.82 3.93 -32.06
N CYS A 288 -35.31 2.68 -32.18
CA CYS A 288 -34.96 1.74 -33.25
C CYS A 288 -36.04 1.73 -34.34
#